data_AF-A0A357LQP1-F1
#
_entry.id   AF-A0A357LQP1-F1
#
_cell.length_a   1.000
_cell.length_b   1.000
_cell.length_c   1.000
_cell.angle_alpha   90.00
_cell.angle_beta   90.00
_cell.angle_gamma   90.00
#
_symmetry.space_group_name_H-M   'P 1'
#
loop_
_entity.id
_entity.type
_entity.pdbx_description
1 polymer ?
#
loop_
_entity_poly.entity_id
_entity_poly.type
_entity_poly.pdbx_seq_one_letter_code
_entity_poly.pdbx_strand_id
1 'polypeptide(L)'
;MYLQTDRLILRPFEAGDLTRFSHINADPEVMRFFPAPQTSEETAQMLARWADKQTRYGYAFAAVETRHDKQLIGMAGLSRLEDGVPIAPCSE
;
A
#
# COMPACT_ATOMS: atom_id res chain seq x y z
N MET A 1 2.65 6.57 9.71
CA MET A 1 2.21 5.43 10.54
C MET A 1 3.35 4.42 10.61
N TYR A 2 3.75 3.96 11.80
CA TYR A 2 4.76 2.90 11.95
C TYR A 2 4.26 1.90 13.00
N LEU A 3 4.16 0.62 12.62
CA LEU A 3 3.72 -0.46 13.51
C LEU A 3 4.70 -1.62 13.42
N GLN A 4 5.02 -2.24 14.55
CA GLN A 4 5.91 -3.38 14.62
C GLN A 4 5.25 -4.51 15.39
N THR A 5 5.37 -5.72 14.85
CA THR A 5 4.99 -6.97 15.50
C THR A 5 6.23 -7.85 15.66
N ASP A 6 6.06 -9.06 16.18
CA ASP A 6 7.14 -10.04 16.29
C ASP A 6 7.74 -10.41 14.92
N ARG A 7 6.92 -10.38 13.86
CA ARG A 7 7.32 -10.83 12.52
C ARG A 7 7.38 -9.72 11.47
N LEU A 8 6.60 -8.65 11.65
CA LEU A 8 6.31 -7.67 10.60
C LEU A 8 6.57 -6.24 11.05
N ILE A 9 6.93 -5.40 10.08
CA ILE A 9 6.99 -3.95 10.20
C ILE A 9 6.05 -3.36 9.15
N LEU A 10 5.14 -2.50 9.57
CA LEU A 10 4.31 -1.68 8.70
C LEU A 10 4.84 -0.26 8.76
N ARG A 11 5.31 0.26 7.62
CA ARG A 11 5.88 1.62 7.52
C ARG A 11 5.33 2.34 6.28
N PRO A 12 5.41 3.69 6.21
CA PRO A 12 5.07 4.39 4.98
C PRO A 12 5.95 3.89 3.83
N PHE A 13 5.39 3.88 2.62
CA PHE A 13 6.16 3.58 1.42
C PHE A 13 7.24 4.65 1.18
N GLU A 14 8.39 4.19 0.70
CA GLU A 14 9.53 5.02 0.33
C GLU A 14 9.82 4.88 -1.17
N ALA A 15 10.60 5.81 -1.73
CA ALA A 15 10.89 5.81 -3.17
C ALA A 15 11.54 4.49 -3.66
N GLY A 16 12.34 3.83 -2.82
CA GLY A 16 12.97 2.54 -3.13
C GLY A 16 12.00 1.35 -3.18
N ASP A 17 10.78 1.50 -2.66
CA ASP A 17 9.79 0.43 -2.67
C ASP A 17 9.04 0.33 -3.98
N LEU A 18 9.03 1.39 -4.79
CA LEU A 18 8.30 1.41 -6.05
C LEU A 18 8.69 0.23 -6.94
N THR A 19 9.99 0.00 -7.17
CA THR A 19 10.45 -1.11 -8.02
C THR A 19 9.97 -2.45 -7.47
N ARG A 20 10.15 -2.70 -6.16
CA ARG A 20 9.79 -3.98 -5.53
C ARG A 20 8.27 -4.20 -5.56
N PHE A 21 7.51 -3.16 -5.28
CA PHE A 21 6.05 -3.24 -5.23
C PHE A 21 5.43 -3.33 -6.63
N SER A 22 6.03 -2.68 -7.63
CA SER A 22 5.64 -2.86 -9.04
C SER A 22 5.83 -4.30 -9.50
N HIS A 23 6.87 -5.01 -9.04
CA HIS A 23 7.02 -6.44 -9.32
C HIS A 23 5.88 -7.27 -8.72
N ILE A 24 5.47 -6.95 -7.48
CA ILE A 24 4.34 -7.61 -6.81
C ILE A 24 3.02 -7.35 -7.58
N ASN A 25 2.75 -6.10 -7.97
CA ASN A 25 1.52 -5.75 -8.68
C ASN A 25 1.53 -6.17 -10.16
N ALA A 26 2.67 -6.56 -10.71
CA ALA A 26 2.76 -7.13 -12.06
C ALA A 26 2.52 -8.65 -12.07
N ASP A 27 2.55 -9.31 -10.90
CA ASP A 27 2.35 -10.75 -10.78
C ASP A 27 0.87 -11.12 -10.99
N PRO A 28 0.54 -11.94 -12.00
CA PRO A 28 -0.83 -12.38 -12.26
C PRO A 28 -1.46 -13.18 -11.12
N GLU A 29 -0.67 -13.87 -10.29
CA GLU A 29 -1.19 -14.60 -9.13
C GLU A 29 -1.64 -13.64 -8.03
N VAL A 30 -0.87 -12.59 -7.76
CA VAL A 30 -1.23 -11.53 -6.82
C VAL A 30 -2.45 -10.76 -7.32
N MET A 31 -2.49 -10.50 -8.63
CA MET A 31 -3.52 -9.69 -9.27
C MET A 31 -4.72 -10.50 -9.78
N ARG A 32 -4.80 -11.79 -9.44
CA ARG A 32 -5.84 -12.71 -9.91
C ARG A 32 -7.28 -12.22 -9.70
N PHE A 33 -7.51 -11.49 -8.61
CA PHE A 33 -8.84 -10.96 -8.25
C PHE A 33 -9.02 -9.48 -8.61
N PHE A 34 -8.01 -8.88 -9.24
CA PHE A 34 -8.05 -7.52 -9.77
C PHE A 34 -8.33 -7.54 -11.28
N PRO A 35 -8.77 -6.42 -11.88
CA PRO A 35 -9.08 -6.38 -13.30
C PRO A 35 -7.91 -6.73 -14.24
N ALA A 36 -6.69 -6.34 -13.87
CA ALA A 36 -5.46 -6.64 -14.60
C ALA A 36 -4.23 -6.41 -13.70
N PRO A 37 -3.06 -7.02 -14.03
CA PRO A 37 -1.79 -6.61 -13.44
C PRO A 37 -1.50 -5.13 -13.67
N GLN A 38 -0.91 -4.45 -12.69
CA GLN A 38 -0.59 -3.04 -12.80
C GLN A 38 0.79 -2.81 -13.41
N THR A 39 0.88 -1.72 -14.18
CA THR A 39 2.15 -1.16 -14.63
C THR A 39 2.88 -0.46 -13.48
N SER A 40 4.17 -0.20 -13.69
CA SER A 40 4.97 0.56 -12.72
C SER A 40 4.46 2.00 -12.56
N GLU A 41 3.87 2.59 -13.59
CA GLU A 41 3.29 3.94 -13.52
C GLU A 41 2.01 3.96 -12.69
N GLU A 42 1.11 3.01 -12.90
CA GLU A 42 -0.11 2.86 -12.09
C GLU A 42 0.23 2.62 -10.61
N THR A 43 1.25 1.81 -10.35
CA THR A 43 1.77 1.59 -9.00
C THR A 43 2.30 2.88 -8.40
N ALA A 44 3.09 3.67 -9.14
CA ALA A 44 3.61 4.96 -8.65
C ALA A 44 2.49 5.95 -8.30
N GLN A 45 1.46 6.05 -9.15
CA GLN A 45 0.29 6.90 -8.89
C GLN A 45 -0.45 6.44 -7.62
N MET A 46 -0.57 5.13 -7.39
CA MET A 46 -1.20 4.59 -6.20
C MET A 46 -0.41 4.91 -4.92
N LEU A 47 0.92 4.75 -4.95
CA LEU A 47 1.79 5.11 -3.83
C LEU A 47 1.71 6.60 -3.50
N ALA A 48 1.66 7.46 -4.52
CA ALA A 48 1.49 8.91 -4.33
C ALA A 48 0.16 9.25 -3.63
N ARG A 49 -0.94 8.59 -4.02
CA ARG A 49 -2.25 8.75 -3.34
C ARG A 49 -2.20 8.34 -1.87
N TRP A 50 -1.51 7.24 -1.54
CA TRP A 50 -1.37 6.81 -0.15
C TRP A 50 -0.46 7.74 0.66
N ALA A 51 0.59 8.29 0.06
CA ALA A 51 1.43 9.29 0.71
C ALA A 51 0.63 10.57 1.06
N ASP A 52 -0.24 11.02 0.16
CA ASP A 52 -1.15 12.14 0.41
C ASP A 52 -2.14 11.82 1.54
N LYS A 53 -2.85 10.68 1.46
CA LYS A 53 -3.77 10.23 2.52
C LYS A 53 -3.08 10.09 3.88
N GLN A 54 -1.87 9.55 3.91
CA GLN A 54 -1.07 9.41 5.12
C GLN A 54 -0.73 10.77 5.73
N THR A 55 -0.46 11.78 4.90
CA THR A 55 -0.20 13.16 5.33
C THR A 55 -1.48 13.83 5.84
N ARG A 56 -2.61 13.61 5.16
CA ARG A 56 -3.89 14.26 5.47
C ARG A 56 -4.61 13.66 6.68
N TYR A 57 -4.60 12.35 6.82
CA TYR A 57 -5.40 11.62 7.82
C TYR A 57 -4.57 10.94 8.90
N GLY A 58 -3.24 10.91 8.75
CA GLY A 58 -2.34 10.21 9.67
C GLY A 58 -2.25 8.70 9.44
N TYR A 59 -3.04 8.15 8.52
CA TYR A 59 -3.01 6.74 8.11
C TYR A 59 -3.32 6.57 6.62
N ALA A 60 -2.74 5.53 6.04
CA ALA A 60 -3.02 5.00 4.71
C ALA A 60 -2.57 3.52 4.68
N PHE A 61 -2.64 2.89 3.52
CA PHE A 61 -1.92 1.63 3.32
C PHE A 61 -0.40 1.86 3.46
N ALA A 62 0.24 0.93 4.18
CA ALA A 62 1.65 0.94 4.49
C ALA A 62 2.35 -0.27 3.84
N ALA A 63 3.64 -0.11 3.57
CA ALA A 63 4.52 -1.19 3.15
C ALA A 63 4.65 -2.20 4.29
N VAL A 64 4.47 -3.49 3.99
CA VAL A 64 4.67 -4.59 4.93
C VAL A 64 6.02 -5.22 4.66
N GLU A 65 6.88 -5.15 5.66
CA GLU A 65 8.20 -5.78 5.61
C GLU A 65 8.32 -6.88 6.66
N THR A 66 9.09 -7.90 6.35
CA THR A 66 9.57 -8.86 7.33
C THR A 66 10.56 -8.20 8.29
N ARG A 67 10.41 -8.45 9.58
CA ARG A 67 11.29 -7.88 10.61
C ARG A 67 12.73 -8.39 10.49
N HIS A 68 12.90 -9.66 10.11
CA HIS A 68 14.20 -10.35 10.12
C HIS A 68 15.14 -9.84 9.01
N ASP A 69 14.66 -9.75 7.78
CA ASP A 69 15.45 -9.48 6.57
C ASP A 69 14.98 -8.25 5.79
N LYS A 70 14.01 -7.49 6.31
CA LYS A 70 13.52 -6.22 5.72
C LYS A 70 13.04 -6.38 4.28
N GLN A 71 12.51 -7.55 3.95
CA GLN A 71 11.95 -7.80 2.63
C GLN A 71 10.55 -7.24 2.58
N LEU A 72 10.28 -6.44 1.55
CA LEU A 72 8.93 -5.98 1.23
C LEU A 72 8.11 -7.15 0.71
N ILE A 73 7.05 -7.51 1.45
CA ILE A 73 6.18 -8.65 1.13
C ILE A 73 4.77 -8.23 0.72
N GLY A 74 4.47 -6.94 0.70
CA GLY A 74 3.19 -6.40 0.26
C GLY A 74 2.79 -5.13 0.98
N MET A 75 1.48 -4.98 1.18
CA MET A 75 0.86 -3.79 1.76
C MET A 75 -0.23 -4.16 2.77
N ALA A 76 -0.39 -3.35 3.81
CA ALA A 76 -1.49 -3.47 4.77
C ALA A 76 -1.70 -2.12 5.48
N GLY A 77 -2.92 -1.82 5.90
CA GLY A 77 -3.25 -0.58 6.58
C GLY A 77 -4.73 -0.27 6.44
N LEU A 78 -5.07 1.00 6.65
CA LEU A 78 -6.43 1.50 6.53
C LEU A 78 -6.46 2.54 5.41
N SER A 79 -7.53 2.56 4.62
CA SER A 79 -7.81 3.58 3.63
C SER A 79 -9.18 4.18 3.87
N ARG A 80 -9.19 5.48 4.20
CA ARG A 80 -10.42 6.25 4.25
C ARG A 80 -10.94 6.48 2.82
N LEU A 81 -12.23 6.24 2.61
CA LEU A 81 -12.96 6.67 1.42
C LEU A 81 -13.19 8.18 1.46
N GLU A 82 -13.06 8.83 0.30
CA GLU A 82 -13.26 10.28 0.20
C GLU A 82 -14.72 10.65 0.46
N ASP A 83 -14.95 11.86 0.95
CA ASP A 83 -16.31 12.33 1.20
C ASP A 83 -17.07 12.46 -0.14
N GLY A 84 -18.37 12.18 -0.12
CA GLY A 84 -19.24 12.28 -1.31
C GLY A 84 -19.39 11.00 -2.13
N VAL A 85 -18.71 9.90 -1.78
CA VAL A 85 -19.05 8.57 -2.31
C VAL A 85 -20.23 7.97 -1.55
N PRO A 86 -21.08 7.12 -2.16
CA PRO A 86 -22.33 6.64 -1.56
C PRO A 86 -22.17 5.93 -0.21
N ILE A 87 -20.99 5.37 0.05
CA ILE A 87 -20.67 4.61 1.26
C ILE A 87 -19.85 5.41 2.28
N ALA A 88 -19.63 6.71 2.07
CA ALA A 88 -18.90 7.54 3.02
C ALA A 88 -19.78 7.97 4.22
N PRO A 89 -19.18 8.18 5.42
CA PRO A 89 -17.79 7.89 5.76
C PRO A 89 -17.57 6.40 6.01
N CYS A 90 -16.56 5.82 5.36
CA CYS A 90 -16.13 4.44 5.57
C CYS A 90 -14.61 4.36 5.49
N SER A 91 -14.02 3.43 6.24
CA SER A 91 -12.61 3.07 6.17
C SER A 91 -12.52 1.56 6.00
N GLU A 92 -11.72 1.12 5.04
CA GLU A 92 -11.38 -0.29 4.81
C GLU A 92 -9.91 -0.56 5.17
#